data_AF-A0A5S4G8X0-F1
#
_entry.id   AF-A0A5S4G8X0-F1
#
_cell.length_a   1.000
_cell.length_b   1.000
_cell.length_c   1.000
_cell.angle_alpha   90.00
_cell.angle_beta   90.00
_cell.angle_gamma   90.00
#
_symmetry.space_group_name_H-M   'P 1'
#
loop_
_entity.id
_entity.type
_entity.pdbx_description
1 polymer ?
#
loop_
_entity_poly.entity_id
_entity_poly.type
_entity_poly.pdbx_seq_one_letter_code
_entity_poly.pdbx_strand_id
1 'polypeptide(L)'
;LHTKLGPGGLADVEWVAQLLQLQHAHDVPGLRTTRTLDALDAAVEARLLDADDAEVLAESWCLATRIRGAVMLVRGRASDLLPTDHHRERSAVTRVLGYPGTGDLLEDYRRCTRRARAVVDRVFYGAD
;
A
#
# COMPACT_ATOMS: atom_id res chain seq x y z
N LEU A 1 -7.34 -11.00 5.73
CA LEU A 1 -6.98 -9.88 4.82
C LEU A 1 -5.46 -9.87 4.69
N HIS A 2 -4.93 -9.94 3.47
CA HIS A 2 -3.49 -10.02 3.22
C HIS A 2 -2.94 -8.63 2.86
N THR A 3 -1.92 -8.14 3.57
CA THR A 3 -1.34 -6.79 3.40
C THR A 3 -0.40 -6.68 2.22
N LYS A 4 0.31 -7.76 1.90
CA LYS A 4 1.26 -7.78 0.77
C LYS A 4 0.60 -8.20 -0.55
N LEU A 5 0.06 -9.41 -0.60
CA LEU A 5 -0.50 -10.05 -1.80
C LEU A 5 -2.02 -9.88 -1.96
N GLY A 6 -2.69 -9.10 -1.10
CA GLY A 6 -4.11 -8.78 -1.30
C GLY A 6 -4.29 -7.71 -2.38
N PRO A 7 -5.46 -7.63 -3.05
CA PRO A 7 -5.75 -6.58 -4.03
C PRO A 7 -5.57 -5.19 -3.42
N GLY A 8 -4.82 -4.33 -4.10
CA GLY A 8 -4.42 -2.99 -3.64
C GLY A 8 -3.44 -2.98 -2.48
N GLY A 9 -2.85 -4.13 -2.13
CA GLY A 9 -1.82 -4.27 -1.09
C GLY A 9 -0.43 -3.85 -1.57
N LEU A 10 0.60 -4.16 -0.76
CA LEU A 10 1.98 -3.70 -1.01
C LEU A 10 2.51 -4.11 -2.39
N ALA A 11 2.25 -5.35 -2.83
CA ALA A 11 2.77 -5.83 -4.11
C ALA A 11 2.18 -5.07 -5.30
N ASP A 12 0.88 -4.78 -5.26
CA ASP A 12 0.20 -4.00 -6.30
C ASP A 12 0.80 -2.59 -6.43
N VAL A 13 1.05 -1.90 -5.30
CA VAL A 13 1.67 -0.57 -5.31
C VAL A 13 3.13 -0.63 -5.79
N GLU A 14 3.90 -1.62 -5.32
CA GLU A 14 5.28 -1.84 -5.74
C GLU A 14 5.39 -2.09 -7.24
N TRP A 15 4.48 -2.87 -7.81
CA TRP A 15 4.48 -3.18 -9.24
C TRP A 15 4.12 -1.98 -10.11
N VAL A 16 3.21 -1.10 -9.68
CA VAL A 16 2.96 0.16 -10.39
C VAL A 16 4.24 0.99 -10.48
N ALA A 17 4.93 1.20 -9.35
CA ALA A 17 6.18 1.93 -9.33
C ALA A 17 7.23 1.26 -10.25
N GLN A 18 7.40 -0.06 -10.13
CA GLN A 18 8.39 -0.81 -10.92
C GLN A 18 8.08 -0.81 -12.43
N LEU A 19 6.80 -0.85 -12.82
CA LEU A 19 6.40 -0.73 -14.23
C LEU A 19 6.82 0.62 -14.79
N LEU A 20 6.50 1.72 -14.09
CA LEU A 20 6.86 3.07 -14.49
C LEU A 20 8.39 3.22 -14.60
N GLN A 21 9.14 2.64 -13.65
CA GLN A 21 10.59 2.62 -13.71
C GLN A 21 11.11 1.87 -14.95
N LEU A 22 10.59 0.68 -15.23
CA LEU A 22 11.01 -0.12 -16.39
C LEU A 22 10.70 0.59 -17.72
N GLN A 23 9.58 1.32 -17.78
CA GLN A 23 9.17 2.06 -18.98
C GLN A 23 9.96 3.36 -19.17
N HIS A 24 10.31 4.07 -18.09
CA HIS A 24 10.71 5.48 -18.19
C HIS A 24 12.04 5.85 -17.50
N ALA A 25 12.64 4.99 -16.67
CA ALA A 25 13.84 5.36 -15.91
C ALA A 25 15.08 5.57 -16.80
N HIS A 26 15.04 5.16 -18.08
CA HIS A 26 16.10 5.49 -19.04
C HIS A 26 16.17 7.01 -19.29
N ASP A 27 15.03 7.71 -19.33
CA ASP A 27 14.93 9.14 -19.61
C ASP A 27 14.63 10.00 -18.37
N VAL A 28 14.05 9.41 -17.31
CA VAL A 28 13.71 10.10 -16.05
C VAL A 28 14.63 9.62 -14.93
N PRO A 29 15.73 10.34 -14.61
CA PRO A 29 16.68 9.91 -13.59
C PRO A 29 16.07 9.73 -12.19
N GLY A 30 15.04 10.52 -11.84
CA GLY A 30 14.34 10.42 -10.55
C GLY A 30 13.72 9.04 -10.29
N LEU A 31 13.36 8.31 -11.36
CA LEU A 31 12.84 6.95 -11.26
C LEU A 31 13.91 5.90 -10.90
N ARG A 32 15.21 6.23 -10.91
CA ARG A 32 16.30 5.29 -10.60
C ARG A 32 16.54 5.09 -9.10
N THR A 33 15.46 5.04 -8.33
CA THR A 33 15.45 4.84 -6.88
C THR A 33 14.97 3.43 -6.53
N THR A 34 15.37 2.92 -5.37
CA THR A 34 14.85 1.65 -4.83
C THR A 34 13.69 1.86 -3.86
N ARG A 35 13.30 3.10 -3.60
CA ARG A 35 12.23 3.45 -2.67
C ARG A 35 10.92 3.62 -3.42
N THR A 36 9.91 2.81 -3.09
CA THR A 36 8.61 2.80 -3.78
C THR A 36 7.95 4.16 -3.80
N LEU A 37 7.88 4.85 -2.66
CA LEU A 37 7.22 6.17 -2.57
C LEU A 37 7.96 7.23 -3.38
N ASP A 38 9.30 7.30 -3.27
CA ASP A 38 10.11 8.21 -4.08
C ASP A 38 9.94 7.96 -5.59
N ALA A 39 9.72 6.70 -6.00
CA ALA A 39 9.45 6.38 -7.41
C ALA A 39 8.06 6.87 -7.85
N LEU A 40 7.04 6.83 -6.98
CA LEU A 40 5.73 7.41 -7.25
C LEU A 40 5.82 8.94 -7.35
N ASP A 41 6.55 9.59 -6.44
CA ASP A 41 6.76 11.04 -6.45
C ASP A 41 7.48 11.48 -7.75
N ALA A 42 8.55 10.79 -8.14
CA ALA A 42 9.26 11.05 -9.39
C ALA A 42 8.39 10.80 -10.63
N ALA A 43 7.47 9.84 -10.59
CA ALA A 43 6.50 9.62 -11.67
C ALA A 43 5.50 10.78 -11.79
N VAL A 44 5.03 11.34 -10.68
CA VAL A 44 4.16 12.52 -10.67
C VAL A 44 4.89 13.74 -11.23
N GLU A 45 6.12 14.00 -10.77
CA GLU A 45 6.95 15.10 -11.27
C GLU A 45 7.18 15.03 -12.79
N ALA A 46 7.35 13.80 -13.31
CA ALA A 46 7.50 13.54 -14.74
C ALA A 46 6.17 13.49 -15.52
N ARG A 47 5.02 13.67 -14.84
CA ARG A 47 3.66 13.54 -15.41
C ARG A 47 3.37 12.16 -16.03
N LEU A 48 3.95 11.12 -15.45
CA LEU A 48 3.74 9.71 -15.81
C LEU A 48 2.66 9.04 -14.95
N LEU A 49 2.28 9.67 -13.84
CA LEU A 49 1.24 9.25 -12.91
C LEU A 49 0.49 10.48 -12.41
N ASP A 50 -0.83 10.41 -12.28
CA ASP A 50 -1.62 11.49 -11.69
C ASP A 50 -1.31 11.62 -10.19
N ALA A 51 -1.30 12.85 -9.67
CA ALA A 51 -0.98 13.12 -8.28
C ALA A 51 -1.98 12.45 -7.31
N ASP A 52 -3.27 12.48 -7.64
CA ASP A 52 -4.33 11.83 -6.86
C ASP A 52 -4.15 10.31 -6.80
N ASP A 53 -3.68 9.70 -7.90
CA ASP A 53 -3.40 8.27 -7.96
C ASP A 53 -2.20 7.90 -7.10
N ALA A 54 -1.13 8.70 -7.17
CA ALA A 54 0.05 8.52 -6.32
C ALA A 54 -0.31 8.64 -4.83
N GLU A 55 -1.15 9.60 -4.45
CA GLU A 55 -1.63 9.74 -3.06
C GLU A 55 -2.41 8.50 -2.62
N VAL A 56 -3.33 8.00 -3.45
CA VAL A 56 -4.11 6.78 -3.17
C VAL A 56 -3.19 5.56 -2.98
N LEU A 57 -2.18 5.39 -3.83
CA LEU A 57 -1.22 4.30 -3.72
C LEU A 57 -0.34 4.44 -2.46
N ALA A 58 0.10 5.66 -2.16
CA ALA A 58 0.91 5.97 -0.98
C ALA A 58 0.14 5.72 0.33
N GLU A 59 -1.14 6.11 0.41
CA GLU A 59 -2.01 5.82 1.54
C GLU A 59 -2.05 4.30 1.82
N SER A 60 -2.27 3.50 0.78
CA SER A 60 -2.37 2.04 0.92
C SER A 60 -1.05 1.42 1.34
N TRP A 61 0.05 1.83 0.70
CA TRP A 61 1.40 1.40 1.04
C TRP A 61 1.75 1.68 2.50
N CYS A 62 1.49 2.91 2.95
CA CYS A 62 1.75 3.36 4.31
C CYS A 62 0.89 2.59 5.33
N LEU A 63 -0.42 2.44 5.09
CA LEU A 63 -1.31 1.74 6.00
C LEU A 63 -0.95 0.25 6.09
N ALA A 64 -0.70 -0.43 4.98
CA ALA A 64 -0.29 -1.83 4.96
C ALA A 64 1.06 -2.04 5.67
N THR A 65 2.02 -1.13 5.49
CA THR A 65 3.31 -1.15 6.20
C THR A 65 3.13 -0.95 7.70
N ARG A 66 2.30 0.02 8.13
CA ARG A 66 1.96 0.25 9.54
C ARG A 66 1.30 -0.98 10.17
N ILE A 67 0.35 -1.61 9.47
CA ILE A 67 -0.30 -2.84 9.95
C ILE A 67 0.72 -3.95 10.18
N ARG A 68 1.63 -4.21 9.23
CA ARG A 68 2.67 -5.24 9.39
C ARG A 68 3.59 -4.93 10.58
N GLY A 69 3.95 -3.65 10.76
CA GLY A 69 4.71 -3.18 11.92
C GLY A 69 3.97 -3.44 13.24
N ALA A 70 2.69 -3.09 13.32
CA ALA A 70 1.86 -3.34 14.51
C ALA A 70 1.71 -4.85 14.81
N VAL A 71 1.55 -5.68 13.78
CA VAL A 71 1.51 -7.14 13.93
C VAL A 71 2.84 -7.68 14.48
N MET A 72 3.98 -7.20 13.97
CA MET A 72 5.29 -7.55 14.50
C MET A 72 5.42 -7.17 15.98
N LEU A 73 5.02 -5.96 16.36
CA LEU A 73 5.06 -5.48 17.76
C LEU A 73 4.18 -6.32 18.69
N VAL A 74 2.98 -6.69 18.25
CA VAL A 74 2.02 -7.44 19.08
C VAL A 74 2.40 -8.92 19.19
N ARG A 75 2.92 -9.53 18.12
CA ARG A 75 3.16 -10.99 18.06
C ARG A 75 4.61 -11.39 18.26
N GLY A 76 5.55 -10.46 18.18
CA GLY A 76 6.99 -10.73 18.14
C GLY A 76 7.45 -11.44 16.86
N ARG A 77 6.59 -11.56 15.84
CA ARG A 77 6.89 -12.20 14.55
C ARG A 77 6.16 -11.50 13.41
N ALA A 78 6.83 -11.42 12.26
CA ALA A 78 6.25 -10.83 11.06
C ALA A 78 5.09 -11.67 10.53
N SER A 79 4.09 -10.99 9.97
CA SER A 79 3.02 -11.61 9.20
C SER A 79 2.42 -10.58 8.25
N ASP A 80 2.01 -11.06 7.07
CA ASP A 80 1.28 -10.24 6.09
C ASP A 80 -0.24 -10.40 6.25
N LEU A 81 -0.70 -11.03 7.34
CA LEU A 81 -2.13 -11.20 7.61
C LEU A 81 -2.55 -10.21 8.69
N LEU A 82 -3.57 -9.40 8.37
CA LEU A 82 -4.29 -8.65 9.38
C LEU A 82 -5.06 -9.65 10.27
N PRO A 83 -4.88 -9.65 11.60
CA PRO A 83 -5.53 -10.63 12.48
C PRO A 83 -7.06 -10.48 12.41
N THR A 84 -7.75 -11.54 12.00
CA THR A 84 -9.23 -11.59 11.99
C THR A 84 -9.80 -12.50 13.06
N ASP A 85 -9.13 -13.60 13.38
CA ASP A 85 -9.74 -14.68 14.17
C ASP A 85 -9.33 -14.62 15.65
N HIS A 86 -8.21 -13.98 15.95
CA HIS A 86 -7.68 -13.84 17.30
C HIS A 86 -8.09 -12.50 17.92
N HIS A 87 -9.17 -12.49 18.70
CA HIS A 87 -9.74 -11.26 19.29
C HIS A 87 -8.69 -10.42 20.03
N ARG A 88 -7.86 -11.05 20.88
CA ARG A 88 -6.82 -10.33 21.66
C ARG A 88 -5.76 -9.68 20.76
N GLU A 89 -5.22 -10.42 19.79
CA GLU A 89 -4.20 -9.89 18.86
C GLU A 89 -4.78 -8.74 18.04
N ARG A 90 -6.00 -8.92 17.52
CA ARG A 90 -6.71 -7.94 16.70
C ARG A 90 -6.98 -6.64 17.46
N SER A 91 -7.45 -6.72 18.70
CA SER A 91 -7.66 -5.54 19.55
C SER A 91 -6.35 -4.84 19.90
N ALA A 92 -5.27 -5.58 20.14
CA ALA A 92 -3.95 -4.99 20.39
C ALA A 92 -3.39 -4.26 19.17
N VAL A 93 -3.45 -4.89 17.97
CA VAL A 93 -3.02 -4.25 16.71
C VAL A 93 -3.83 -2.99 16.43
N THR A 94 -5.15 -3.05 16.62
CA THR A 94 -6.05 -1.89 16.47
C THR A 94 -5.60 -0.73 17.35
N ARG A 95 -5.32 -1.00 18.63
CA ARG A 95 -4.89 0.02 19.59
C ARG A 95 -3.51 0.60 19.27
N VAL A 96 -2.54 -0.24 18.86
CA VAL A 96 -1.21 0.21 18.43
C VAL A 96 -1.31 1.16 17.24
N LEU A 97 -2.23 0.90 16.32
CA LEU A 97 -2.47 1.74 15.14
C LEU A 97 -3.29 3.01 15.44
N GLY A 98 -3.81 3.16 16.66
CA GLY A 98 -4.58 4.33 17.09
C GLY A 98 -6.05 4.34 16.65
N TYR A 99 -6.60 3.19 16.22
CA TYR A 99 -8.01 3.12 15.81
C TYR A 99 -8.94 2.95 17.02
N PRO A 100 -10.14 3.56 17.01
CA PRO A 100 -11.12 3.44 18.09
C PRO A 100 -11.60 1.99 18.29
N GLY A 101 -11.80 1.29 17.17
CA GLY A 101 -12.26 -0.09 17.16
C GLY A 101 -11.70 -0.86 15.96
N THR A 102 -11.76 -2.19 16.08
CA THR A 102 -11.33 -3.08 15.01
C THR A 102 -12.17 -2.91 13.74
N GLY A 103 -13.45 -2.56 13.88
CA GLY A 103 -14.31 -2.26 12.75
C GLY A 103 -13.76 -1.11 11.91
N ASP A 104 -13.35 -0.02 12.58
CA ASP A 104 -12.79 1.17 11.92
C ASP A 104 -11.51 0.85 11.14
N LEU A 105 -10.60 0.08 11.75
CA LEU A 105 -9.37 -0.37 11.08
C LEU A 105 -9.68 -1.22 9.84
N LEU A 106 -10.60 -2.17 9.96
CA LEU A 106 -10.97 -3.05 8.85
C LEU A 106 -11.65 -2.29 7.72
N GLU A 107 -12.52 -1.35 8.05
CA GLU A 107 -13.21 -0.51 7.08
C GLU A 107 -12.24 0.40 6.35
N ASP A 108 -11.37 1.09 7.08
CA ASP A 108 -10.36 1.99 6.52
C ASP A 108 -9.38 1.23 5.61
N TYR A 109 -8.87 0.09 6.09
CA TYR A 109 -8.00 -0.76 5.27
C TYR A 109 -8.69 -1.23 3.99
N ARG A 110 -9.94 -1.71 4.06
CA ARG A 110 -10.69 -2.13 2.87
C ARG A 110 -10.98 -0.97 1.93
N ARG A 111 -11.28 0.22 2.45
CA ARG A 111 -11.52 1.42 1.64
C ARG A 111 -10.26 1.82 0.89
N CYS A 112 -9.13 1.90 1.61
CA CYS A 112 -7.84 2.26 1.06
C CYS A 112 -7.40 1.27 -0.03
N THR A 113 -7.44 -0.04 0.23
CA THR A 113 -7.01 -1.02 -0.77
C THR A 113 -7.95 -1.13 -1.97
N ARG A 114 -9.26 -0.86 -1.82
CA ARG A 114 -10.17 -0.78 -2.98
C ARG A 114 -9.80 0.38 -3.90
N ARG A 115 -9.51 1.55 -3.34
CA ARG A 115 -9.07 2.73 -4.12
C ARG A 115 -7.75 2.45 -4.83
N ALA A 116 -6.76 1.92 -4.10
CA ALA A 116 -5.47 1.54 -4.67
C ALA A 116 -5.62 0.48 -5.78
N ARG A 117 -6.51 -0.49 -5.60
CA ARG A 117 -6.75 -1.50 -6.64
C ARG A 117 -7.29 -0.90 -7.93
N ALA A 118 -8.21 0.06 -7.83
CA ALA A 118 -8.74 0.75 -9.01
C ALA A 118 -7.65 1.53 -9.78
N VAL A 119 -6.70 2.14 -9.06
CA VAL A 119 -5.53 2.78 -9.69
C VAL A 119 -4.65 1.75 -10.38
N VAL A 120 -4.38 0.61 -9.73
CA VAL A 120 -3.56 -0.47 -10.29
C VAL A 120 -4.20 -1.06 -11.55
N ASP A 121 -5.51 -1.29 -11.53
CA ASP A 121 -6.24 -1.80 -12.71
C ASP A 121 -6.08 -0.86 -13.92
N ARG A 122 -6.14 0.46 -13.70
CA ARG A 122 -5.92 1.45 -14.77
C ARG A 122 -4.46 1.57 -15.19
N VAL A 123 -3.53 1.77 -14.25
CA VAL A 123 -2.13 2.11 -14.55
C VAL A 123 -1.30 0.89 -14.95
N PHE A 124 -1.49 -0.25 -14.26
CA PHE A 124 -0.69 -1.44 -14.50
C PHE A 124 -1.29 -2.34 -15.58
N TYR A 125 -2.62 -2.52 -15.58
CA TYR A 125 -3.29 -3.43 -16.51
C TYR A 125 -3.92 -2.73 -17.72
N GLY A 126 -4.04 -1.39 -17.71
CA GLY A 126 -4.68 -0.65 -18.79
C GLY A 126 -6.18 -0.92 -18.90
N ALA A 127 -6.84 -1.26 -17.78
CA ALA A 127 -8.28 -1.46 -17.74
C ALA A 127 -9.02 -0.10 -17.65
N ASP A 128 -10.10 0.06 -18.42
CA ASP A 128 -11.00 1.22 -18.42
C ASP A 128 -11.96 1.22 -17.21
#